data_AF-A0A926CCG1-F1
#
_entry.id   AF-A0A926CCG1-F1
#
_cell.length_a   1.000
_cell.length_b   1.000
_cell.length_c   1.000
_cell.angle_alpha   90.00
_cell.angle_beta   90.00
_cell.angle_gamma   90.00
#
_symmetry.space_group_name_H-M   'P 1'
#
loop_
_entity.id
_entity.type
_entity.pdbx_description
1 polymer ?
#
loop_
_entity_poly.entity_id
_entity_poly.type
_entity_poly.pdbx_seq_one_letter_code
_entity_poly.pdbx_strand_id
1 'polypeptide(L)'
;MSHRFSRAWYDAPLCDLARQRDGGPHAARGWRWRPEVSARSIPNLLGVFRLVATPILFWLVLTETAAGYIGACVLLLLMALSDIADGKIARRLGAVSPLGVFLDTTSDKIFVAGALLPMIQAGLLPGWIPFIVIIRDFLVSGLRSYAAAEGLVISAGQWGKQKLVITVVAIIWRLLAGAVALFPAAPAWLATLGSLWVVAMGLAVIWTVASGVEYFYRAWPMLMSDITPQHLDRLEE
;
A
#
# COMPACT_ATOMS: atom_id res chain seq x y z
N MET A 1 -22.49 19.96 35.82
CA MET A 1 -22.32 18.93 34.77
C MET A 1 -20.92 19.07 34.19
N SER A 2 -20.04 18.18 34.62
CA SER A 2 -18.63 18.11 34.27
C SER A 2 -18.42 17.13 33.12
N HIS A 3 -17.67 17.50 32.09
CA HIS A 3 -16.94 16.54 31.27
C HIS A 3 -15.52 17.04 31.05
N ARG A 4 -14.61 16.54 31.90
CA ARG A 4 -13.16 16.59 31.74
C ARG A 4 -12.79 15.62 30.61
N PHE A 5 -12.29 16.16 29.51
CA PHE A 5 -11.45 15.40 28.60
C PHE A 5 -10.02 15.39 29.15
N SER A 6 -9.52 14.19 29.40
CA SER A 6 -8.23 13.84 29.97
C SER A 6 -7.05 14.49 29.24
N ARG A 7 -6.36 15.42 29.91
CA ARG A 7 -4.99 15.86 29.62
C ARG A 7 -4.05 15.07 30.55
N ALA A 8 -3.73 13.82 30.22
CA ALA A 8 -2.93 12.94 31.08
C ALA A 8 -1.66 12.40 30.40
N TRP A 9 -1.11 13.10 29.41
CA TRP A 9 0.12 12.68 28.72
C TRP A 9 1.25 13.71 28.72
N TYR A 10 1.05 14.90 29.32
CA TYR A 10 2.04 15.99 29.26
C TYR A 10 2.88 16.20 30.54
N ASP A 11 2.49 15.62 31.68
CA ASP A 11 3.08 15.97 32.98
C ASP A 11 3.75 14.76 33.68
N ALA A 12 4.70 14.08 33.03
CA ALA A 12 5.60 13.17 33.71
C ALA A 12 6.94 13.88 33.98
N PRO A 13 7.36 14.09 35.24
CA PRO A 13 8.58 14.82 35.56
C PRO A 13 9.84 14.07 35.11
N LEU A 14 10.68 14.74 34.33
CA LEU A 14 11.93 14.26 33.73
C LEU A 14 13.05 13.90 34.74
N CYS A 15 12.80 13.92 36.05
CA CYS A 15 13.84 13.77 37.08
C CYS A 15 14.10 12.34 37.60
N ASP A 16 13.32 11.32 37.20
CA ASP A 16 13.44 9.97 37.78
C ASP A 16 14.14 8.93 36.90
N LEU A 17 14.66 9.31 35.72
CA LEU A 17 15.35 8.39 34.81
C LEU A 17 16.86 8.23 35.08
N ALA A 18 17.42 8.99 36.01
CA ALA A 18 18.86 8.97 36.31
C ALA A 18 19.28 7.95 37.39
N ARG A 19 18.32 7.24 38.02
CA ARG A 19 18.60 6.35 39.18
C ARG A 19 18.44 4.85 38.89
N GLN A 20 18.25 4.44 37.63
CA GLN A 20 18.16 3.03 37.21
C GLN A 20 19.45 2.51 36.53
N ARG A 21 20.61 3.13 36.77
CA ARG A 21 21.86 2.75 36.10
C ARG A 21 22.81 1.87 36.93
N ASP A 22 22.44 1.47 38.15
CA ASP A 22 23.30 0.67 39.01
C ASP A 22 22.69 -0.69 39.41
N GLY A 23 23.28 -1.76 38.85
CA GLY A 23 23.53 -3.02 39.56
C GLY A 23 22.39 -4.03 39.76
N GLY A 24 22.25 -4.98 38.83
CA GLY A 24 21.56 -6.25 39.08
C GLY A 24 21.87 -7.33 38.03
N PRO A 25 22.36 -8.54 38.39
CA PRO A 25 22.78 -9.56 37.42
C PRO A 25 21.65 -10.34 36.72
N HIS A 26 20.43 -9.80 36.64
CA HIS A 26 19.27 -10.51 36.09
C HIS A 26 18.34 -9.63 35.26
N ALA A 27 18.76 -9.15 34.08
CA ALA A 27 17.80 -8.73 33.04
C ALA A 27 18.42 -8.55 31.63
N ALA A 28 19.43 -9.34 31.25
CA ALA A 28 19.82 -9.45 29.84
C ALA A 28 18.86 -10.39 29.07
N ARG A 29 17.54 -10.13 29.11
CA ARG A 29 16.60 -10.73 28.15
C ARG A 29 16.54 -9.82 26.93
N GLY A 30 17.63 -9.85 26.16
CA GLY A 30 17.63 -9.33 24.81
C GLY A 30 16.47 -9.95 24.05
N TRP A 31 15.64 -9.10 23.44
CA TRP A 31 14.67 -9.48 22.42
C TRP A 31 15.43 -10.12 21.25
N ARG A 32 15.77 -11.40 21.37
CA ARG A 32 16.27 -12.19 20.25
C ARG A 32 15.08 -12.54 19.38
N TRP A 33 14.88 -11.75 18.32
CA TRP A 33 14.18 -12.22 17.14
C TRP A 33 14.83 -13.53 16.69
N ARG A 34 14.23 -14.67 17.04
CA ARG A 34 14.51 -15.95 16.40
C ARG A 34 13.36 -16.20 15.44
N PRO A 35 13.48 -15.83 14.15
CA PRO A 35 12.56 -16.36 13.18
C PRO A 35 12.88 -17.85 13.08
N GLU A 36 12.07 -18.70 13.69
CA GLU A 36 12.11 -20.12 13.38
C GLU A 36 11.60 -20.25 11.94
N VAL A 37 12.54 -20.28 11.00
CA VAL A 37 12.29 -20.30 9.56
C VAL A 37 11.74 -21.68 9.20
N SER A 38 10.44 -21.87 9.34
CA SER A 38 9.77 -23.03 8.76
C SER A 38 9.68 -22.83 7.24
N ALA A 39 10.38 -23.68 6.49
CA ALA A 39 10.56 -23.62 5.04
C ALA A 39 9.28 -23.88 4.23
N ARG A 40 8.10 -23.96 4.85
CA ARG A 40 6.80 -24.02 4.18
C ARG A 40 5.90 -22.89 4.66
N SER A 41 6.26 -21.68 4.29
CA SER A 41 5.41 -20.50 4.45
C SER A 41 4.41 -20.44 3.30
N ILE A 42 3.21 -20.96 3.55
CA ILE A 42 2.02 -20.71 2.71
C ILE A 42 1.85 -19.20 2.37
N PRO A 43 2.20 -18.24 3.25
CA PRO A 43 2.20 -16.80 2.91
C PRO A 43 3.14 -16.38 1.77
N ASN A 44 4.06 -17.23 1.33
CA ASN A 44 5.01 -16.91 0.26
C ASN A 44 4.46 -17.20 -1.15
N LEU A 45 3.48 -18.10 -1.28
CA LEU A 45 3.04 -18.59 -2.59
C LEU A 45 2.19 -17.56 -3.35
N LEU A 46 1.42 -16.74 -2.63
CA LEU A 46 0.46 -15.82 -3.24
C LEU A 46 1.07 -14.47 -3.65
N GLY A 47 2.04 -13.95 -2.89
CA GLY A 47 2.89 -12.86 -3.35
C GLY A 47 3.67 -13.25 -4.62
N VAL A 48 4.21 -14.48 -4.65
CA VAL A 48 4.85 -15.05 -5.84
C VAL A 48 3.84 -15.22 -6.99
N PHE A 49 2.62 -15.69 -6.71
CA PHE A 49 1.56 -15.78 -7.71
C PHE A 49 1.29 -14.43 -8.36
N ARG A 50 1.12 -13.36 -7.58
CA ARG A 50 0.91 -12.00 -8.12
C ARG A 50 2.11 -11.53 -8.95
N LEU A 51 3.32 -11.79 -8.49
CA LEU A 51 4.53 -11.45 -9.23
C LEU A 51 4.60 -12.16 -10.60
N VAL A 52 4.21 -13.43 -10.66
CA VAL A 52 4.19 -14.22 -11.91
C VAL A 52 2.97 -13.90 -12.79
N ALA A 53 1.82 -13.62 -12.19
CA ALA A 53 0.59 -13.27 -12.89
C ALA A 53 0.64 -11.86 -13.49
N THR A 54 1.42 -10.94 -12.91
CA THR A 54 1.50 -9.55 -13.39
C THR A 54 2.02 -9.45 -14.84
N PRO A 55 3.11 -10.13 -15.26
CA PRO A 55 3.49 -10.19 -16.67
C PRO A 55 2.39 -10.71 -17.61
N ILE A 56 1.63 -11.71 -17.16
CA ILE A 56 0.52 -12.28 -17.94
C ILE A 56 -0.61 -11.25 -18.07
N LEU A 57 -0.94 -10.56 -16.97
CA LEU A 57 -1.89 -9.45 -16.95
C LEU A 57 -1.46 -8.36 -17.93
N PHE A 58 -0.19 -7.98 -17.89
CA PHE A 58 0.39 -6.97 -18.76
C PHE A 58 0.23 -7.36 -20.24
N TRP A 59 0.61 -8.58 -20.58
CA TRP A 59 0.46 -9.10 -21.94
C TRP A 59 -1.00 -9.16 -22.40
N LEU A 60 -1.94 -9.61 -21.55
CA LEU A 60 -3.36 -9.68 -21.87
C LEU A 60 -3.93 -8.30 -22.25
N VAL A 61 -3.58 -7.26 -21.50
CA VAL A 61 -4.01 -5.88 -21.81
C VAL A 61 -3.43 -5.41 -23.15
N LEU A 62 -2.16 -5.73 -23.44
CA LEU A 62 -1.53 -5.35 -24.71
C LEU A 62 -2.04 -6.09 -25.94
N THR A 63 -2.83 -7.16 -25.78
CA THR A 63 -3.45 -7.80 -26.95
C THR A 63 -4.49 -6.90 -27.63
N GLU A 64 -5.01 -5.90 -26.93
CA GLU A 64 -6.03 -4.95 -27.42
C GLU A 64 -7.29 -5.64 -27.99
N THR A 65 -7.57 -6.87 -27.54
CA THR A 65 -8.77 -7.63 -27.92
C THR A 65 -9.80 -7.65 -26.80
N ALA A 66 -11.07 -7.83 -27.15
CA ALA A 66 -12.14 -8.00 -26.16
C ALA A 66 -11.87 -9.20 -25.24
N ALA A 67 -11.40 -10.32 -25.80
CA ALA A 67 -11.01 -11.50 -25.03
C ALA A 67 -9.83 -11.23 -24.09
N GLY A 68 -8.83 -10.47 -24.55
CA GLY A 68 -7.69 -10.05 -23.74
C GLY A 68 -8.10 -9.19 -22.55
N TYR A 69 -8.95 -8.18 -22.78
CA TYR A 69 -9.46 -7.33 -21.69
C TYR A 69 -10.33 -8.10 -20.69
N ILE A 70 -11.19 -9.01 -21.17
CA ILE A 70 -11.98 -9.88 -20.28
C ILE A 70 -11.06 -10.81 -19.48
N GLY A 71 -10.07 -11.42 -20.14
CA GLY A 71 -9.06 -12.24 -19.48
C GLY A 71 -8.27 -11.47 -18.42
N ALA A 72 -7.88 -10.23 -18.73
CA ALA A 72 -7.23 -9.33 -17.78
C ALA A 72 -8.13 -9.03 -16.57
N CYS A 73 -9.43 -8.76 -16.78
CA CYS A 73 -10.38 -8.57 -15.68
C CYS A 73 -10.47 -9.81 -14.77
N VAL A 74 -10.59 -11.00 -15.36
CA VAL A 74 -10.67 -12.26 -14.60
C VAL A 74 -9.39 -12.49 -13.81
N LEU A 75 -8.22 -12.33 -14.44
CA LEU A 75 -6.94 -12.50 -13.77
C LEU A 75 -6.75 -11.49 -12.64
N LEU A 76 -7.11 -10.22 -12.86
CA LEU A 76 -7.01 -9.16 -11.87
C LEU A 76 -7.93 -9.42 -10.68
N LEU A 77 -9.15 -9.94 -10.91
CA LEU A 77 -10.05 -10.39 -9.85
C LEU A 77 -9.44 -11.55 -9.05
N LEU A 78 -8.87 -12.55 -9.71
CA LEU A 78 -8.19 -13.67 -9.02
C LEU A 78 -7.04 -13.15 -8.16
N MET A 79 -6.21 -12.26 -8.69
CA MET A 79 -5.10 -11.63 -7.96
C MET A 79 -5.58 -10.82 -6.74
N ALA A 80 -6.68 -10.07 -6.86
CA ALA A 80 -7.23 -9.30 -5.74
C ALA A 80 -7.88 -10.20 -4.67
N LEU A 81 -8.55 -11.28 -5.08
CA LEU A 81 -9.15 -12.24 -4.15
C LEU A 81 -8.09 -13.04 -3.39
N SER A 82 -6.98 -13.37 -4.05
CA SER A 82 -5.80 -13.99 -3.43
C SER A 82 -5.28 -13.18 -2.23
N ASP A 83 -5.17 -11.86 -2.36
CA ASP A 83 -4.70 -10.96 -1.28
C ASP A 83 -5.63 -10.97 -0.05
N ILE A 84 -6.95 -10.99 -0.28
CA ILE A 84 -7.95 -11.05 0.79
C ILE A 84 -7.89 -12.40 1.53
N ALA A 85 -7.64 -13.49 0.81
CA ALA A 85 -7.52 -14.82 1.39
C ALA A 85 -6.30 -14.91 2.32
N ASP A 86 -5.15 -14.35 1.91
CA ASP A 86 -3.92 -14.33 2.72
C ASP A 86 -4.05 -13.54 4.00
N GLY A 87 -4.73 -12.39 3.96
CA GLY A 87 -4.93 -11.57 5.16
C GLY A 87 -5.68 -12.30 6.28
N LYS A 88 -6.40 -13.40 5.98
CA LYS A 88 -7.07 -14.26 6.96
C LYS A 88 -6.23 -15.47 7.36
N ILE A 89 -5.49 -16.06 6.41
CA ILE A 89 -4.69 -17.27 6.62
C ILE A 89 -3.38 -16.93 7.35
N ALA A 90 -2.69 -15.86 6.98
CA ALA A 90 -1.43 -15.42 7.59
C ALA A 90 -1.58 -15.09 9.09
N ARG A 91 -2.73 -14.53 9.50
CA ARG A 91 -3.05 -14.26 10.91
C ARG A 91 -3.21 -15.52 11.77
N ARG A 92 -3.44 -16.68 11.15
CA ARG A 92 -3.65 -17.95 11.87
C ARG A 92 -2.40 -18.82 11.93
N LEU A 93 -1.42 -18.61 11.06
CA LEU A 93 -0.28 -19.51 10.90
C LEU A 93 1.03 -19.02 11.52
N GLY A 94 1.13 -17.74 11.92
CA GLY A 94 2.25 -17.22 12.74
C GLY A 94 3.66 -17.33 12.14
N ALA A 95 3.82 -17.89 10.94
CA ALA A 95 5.11 -18.15 10.31
C ALA A 95 5.32 -17.20 9.13
N VAL A 96 6.11 -16.14 9.36
CA VAL A 96 6.43 -15.13 8.34
C VAL A 96 7.93 -15.17 8.08
N SER A 97 8.34 -15.44 6.84
CA SER A 97 9.75 -15.39 6.45
C SER A 97 10.13 -13.96 6.02
N PRO A 98 11.36 -13.48 6.29
CA PRO A 98 11.79 -12.14 5.88
C PRO A 98 11.67 -11.92 4.37
N LEU A 99 12.02 -12.95 3.58
CA LEU A 99 11.90 -12.94 2.12
C LEU A 99 10.44 -12.87 1.66
N GLY A 100 9.52 -13.56 2.35
CA GLY A 100 8.09 -13.49 2.05
C GLY A 100 7.50 -12.10 2.31
N VAL A 101 7.91 -11.42 3.39
CA VAL A 101 7.51 -10.03 3.66
C VAL A 101 7.99 -9.08 2.56
N PHE A 102 9.24 -9.25 2.12
CA PHE A 102 9.80 -8.45 1.03
C PHE A 102 9.04 -8.68 -0.28
N LEU A 103 8.77 -9.95 -0.64
CA LEU A 103 8.03 -10.29 -1.85
C LEU A 103 6.59 -9.77 -1.81
N ASP A 104 5.91 -9.86 -0.66
CA ASP A 104 4.54 -9.37 -0.49
C ASP A 104 4.45 -7.84 -0.69
N THR A 105 5.32 -7.10 -0.02
CA THR A 105 5.38 -5.62 -0.14
C THR A 105 5.80 -5.14 -1.53
N THR A 106 6.61 -5.93 -2.23
CA THR A 106 7.06 -5.65 -3.60
C THR A 106 5.95 -5.98 -4.61
N SER A 107 5.32 -7.14 -4.44
CA SER A 107 4.23 -7.62 -5.27
C SER A 107 3.04 -6.67 -5.29
N ASP A 108 2.70 -6.05 -4.15
CA ASP A 108 1.59 -5.09 -4.07
C ASP A 108 1.77 -3.89 -5.02
N LYS A 109 2.99 -3.36 -5.12
CA LYS A 109 3.33 -2.24 -6.01
C LYS A 109 3.39 -2.68 -7.48
N ILE A 110 4.02 -3.83 -7.73
CA ILE A 110 4.17 -4.38 -9.09
C ILE A 110 2.81 -4.70 -9.68
N PHE A 111 1.89 -5.25 -8.88
CA PHE A 111 0.53 -5.57 -9.31
C PHE A 111 -0.22 -4.35 -9.86
N VAL A 112 -0.27 -3.25 -9.10
CA VAL A 112 -0.99 -2.04 -9.51
C VAL A 112 -0.32 -1.39 -10.72
N ALA A 113 1.02 -1.30 -10.72
CA ALA A 113 1.76 -0.76 -11.86
C ALA A 113 1.59 -1.60 -13.13
N GLY A 114 1.65 -2.93 -13.00
CA GLY A 114 1.51 -3.86 -14.12
C GLY A 114 0.10 -3.90 -14.70
N ALA A 115 -0.91 -3.47 -13.96
CA ALA A 115 -2.25 -3.23 -14.50
C ALA A 115 -2.34 -1.88 -15.24
N LEU A 116 -1.77 -0.82 -14.69
CA LEU A 116 -1.94 0.55 -15.20
C LEU A 116 -1.04 0.92 -16.39
N LEU A 117 0.22 0.47 -16.39
CA LEU A 117 1.18 0.77 -17.46
C LEU A 117 0.75 0.27 -18.85
N PRO A 118 0.31 -0.99 -19.04
CA PRO A 118 -0.10 -1.46 -20.37
C PRO A 118 -1.38 -0.77 -20.85
N MET A 119 -2.21 -0.26 -19.93
CA MET A 119 -3.39 0.55 -20.28
C MET A 119 -3.01 1.92 -20.86
N ILE A 120 -1.86 2.50 -20.48
CA ILE A 120 -1.35 3.71 -21.15
C ILE A 120 -0.99 3.35 -22.60
N GLN A 121 -0.25 2.25 -22.78
CA GLN A 121 0.22 1.81 -24.09
C GLN A 121 -0.94 1.48 -25.04
N ALA A 122 -1.97 0.79 -24.54
CA ALA A 122 -3.20 0.48 -25.28
C ALA A 122 -4.14 1.69 -25.48
N GLY A 123 -3.71 2.90 -25.10
CA GLY A 123 -4.52 4.13 -25.22
C GLY A 123 -5.77 4.16 -24.33
N LEU A 124 -5.85 3.28 -23.33
CA LEU A 124 -7.01 3.18 -22.46
C LEU A 124 -7.03 4.29 -21.39
N LEU A 125 -5.87 4.69 -20.89
CA LEU A 125 -5.73 5.69 -19.83
C LEU A 125 -4.74 6.79 -20.20
N PRO A 126 -5.01 8.05 -19.81
CA PRO A 126 -4.01 9.10 -19.91
C PRO A 126 -2.89 8.86 -18.88
N GLY A 127 -1.64 9.05 -19.30
CA GLY A 127 -0.45 8.72 -18.50
C GLY A 127 -0.33 9.45 -17.15
N TRP A 128 -0.97 10.61 -17.01
CA TRP A 128 -0.96 11.37 -15.75
C TRP A 128 -1.67 10.63 -14.60
N ILE A 129 -2.65 9.75 -14.91
CA ILE A 129 -3.36 8.97 -13.88
C ILE A 129 -2.42 7.95 -13.23
N PRO A 130 -1.80 7.01 -13.97
CA PRO A 130 -0.85 6.07 -13.37
C PRO A 130 0.35 6.76 -12.73
N PHE A 131 0.83 7.87 -13.30
CA PHE A 131 1.91 8.66 -12.73
C PHE A 131 1.62 9.10 -11.29
N ILE A 132 0.45 9.69 -11.03
CA ILE A 132 0.03 10.10 -9.68
C ILE A 132 -0.06 8.88 -8.75
N VAL A 133 -0.67 7.79 -9.22
CA VAL A 133 -0.86 6.57 -8.41
C VAL A 133 0.48 5.98 -7.98
N ILE A 134 1.42 5.84 -8.92
CA ILE A 134 2.75 5.28 -8.69
C ILE A 134 3.55 6.20 -7.76
N ILE A 135 3.67 7.50 -8.07
CA ILE A 135 4.45 8.44 -7.24
C ILE A 135 3.95 8.44 -5.80
N ARG A 136 2.64 8.50 -5.60
CA ARG A 136 2.06 8.49 -4.26
C ARG A 136 2.43 7.21 -3.51
N ASP A 137 2.40 6.05 -4.16
CA ASP A 137 2.76 4.78 -3.51
C ASP A 137 4.23 4.67 -3.16
N PHE A 138 5.10 5.21 -4.00
CA PHE A 138 6.53 5.33 -3.70
C PHE A 138 6.78 6.29 -2.53
N LEU A 139 6.17 7.47 -2.52
CA LEU A 139 6.31 8.48 -1.47
C LEU A 139 5.83 7.96 -0.11
N VAL A 140 4.61 7.43 -0.03
CA VAL A 140 4.05 6.90 1.23
C VAL A 140 4.87 5.71 1.74
N SER A 141 5.35 4.85 0.83
CA SER A 141 6.20 3.73 1.23
C SER A 141 7.57 4.18 1.72
N GLY A 142 8.21 5.11 1.01
CA GLY A 142 9.52 5.65 1.38
C GLY A 142 9.49 6.35 2.73
N LEU A 143 8.46 7.17 2.97
CA LEU A 143 8.27 7.85 4.24
C LEU A 143 8.04 6.88 5.40
N ARG A 144 7.31 5.78 5.15
CA ARG A 144 7.13 4.71 6.15
C ARG A 144 8.44 4.00 6.48
N SER A 145 9.24 3.70 5.45
CA SER A 145 10.55 3.06 5.62
C SER A 145 11.51 3.97 6.39
N TYR A 146 11.48 5.28 6.12
CA TYR A 146 12.28 6.27 6.84
C TYR A 146 11.85 6.37 8.32
N ALA A 147 10.56 6.57 8.59
CA ALA A 147 10.05 6.65 9.98
C ALA A 147 10.35 5.37 10.79
N ALA A 148 10.27 4.19 10.15
CA ALA A 148 10.63 2.93 10.79
C ALA A 148 12.13 2.83 11.14
N ALA A 149 13.02 3.48 10.38
CA ALA A 149 14.44 3.55 10.68
C ALA A 149 14.72 4.43 11.92
N GLU A 150 13.96 5.50 12.11
CA GLU A 150 14.01 6.39 13.29
C GLU A 150 13.27 5.85 14.52
N GLY A 151 12.73 4.62 14.45
CA GLY A 151 11.99 3.99 15.55
C GLY A 151 10.55 4.52 15.74
N LEU A 152 10.08 5.41 14.86
CA LEU A 152 8.71 5.93 14.86
C LEU A 152 7.81 5.06 13.98
N VAL A 153 6.96 4.25 14.62
CA VAL A 153 6.00 3.41 13.89
C VAL A 153 4.74 4.21 13.59
N ILE A 154 4.68 4.80 12.40
CA ILE A 154 3.44 5.41 11.87
C ILE A 154 2.47 4.27 11.52
N SER A 155 1.45 4.08 12.36
CA SER A 155 0.41 3.08 12.12
C SER A 155 -0.36 3.40 10.84
N ALA A 156 -0.50 2.41 9.96
CA ALA A 156 -1.24 2.56 8.72
C ALA A 156 -2.73 2.74 9.02
N GLY A 157 -3.29 3.90 8.69
CA GLY A 157 -4.72 4.17 8.77
C GLY A 157 -5.54 3.30 7.81
N GLN A 158 -6.86 3.23 8.02
CA GLN A 158 -7.79 2.42 7.21
C GLN A 158 -7.81 2.79 5.71
N TRP A 159 -7.32 3.98 5.37
CA TRP A 159 -7.19 4.53 4.02
C TRP A 159 -6.43 3.65 3.04
N GLY A 160 -5.46 2.86 3.51
CA GLY A 160 -4.66 1.95 2.67
C GLY A 160 -5.51 0.85 2.02
N LYS A 161 -6.41 0.23 2.79
CA LYS A 161 -7.28 -0.86 2.30
C LYS A 161 -8.32 -0.35 1.31
N GLN A 162 -8.91 0.81 1.59
CA GLN A 162 -9.93 1.42 0.73
C GLN A 162 -9.35 1.83 -0.62
N LYS A 163 -8.10 2.33 -0.64
CA LYS A 163 -7.43 2.74 -1.87
C LYS A 163 -7.28 1.61 -2.89
N LEU A 164 -6.85 0.43 -2.44
CA LEU A 164 -6.68 -0.73 -3.32
C LEU A 164 -8.00 -1.14 -3.96
N VAL A 165 -9.07 -1.25 -3.16
CA VAL A 165 -10.40 -1.64 -3.65
C VAL A 165 -10.90 -0.65 -4.70
N ILE A 166 -10.83 0.65 -4.42
CA ILE A 166 -11.30 1.69 -5.34
C ILE A 166 -10.50 1.67 -6.65
N THR A 167 -9.17 1.51 -6.57
CA THR A 167 -8.28 1.47 -7.74
C THR A 167 -8.54 0.23 -8.59
N VAL A 168 -8.65 -0.95 -7.97
CA VAL A 168 -8.94 -2.21 -8.66
C VAL A 168 -10.29 -2.16 -9.37
N VAL A 169 -11.32 -1.65 -8.69
CA VAL A 169 -12.67 -1.49 -9.29
C VAL A 169 -12.62 -0.54 -10.49
N ALA A 170 -11.90 0.58 -10.39
CA ALA A 170 -11.75 1.53 -11.50
C ALA A 170 -11.02 0.91 -12.71
N ILE A 171 -9.98 0.10 -12.47
CA ILE A 171 -9.25 -0.62 -13.53
C ILE A 171 -10.14 -1.64 -14.22
N ILE A 172 -10.85 -2.48 -13.44
CA ILE A 172 -11.77 -3.48 -13.99
C ILE A 172 -12.85 -2.82 -14.85
N TRP A 173 -13.47 -1.74 -14.34
CA TRP A 173 -14.47 -1.00 -15.11
C TRP A 173 -13.88 -0.51 -16.42
N ARG A 174 -12.68 0.08 -16.40
CA ARG A 174 -12.04 0.59 -17.62
C ARG A 174 -11.75 -0.51 -18.64
N LEU A 175 -11.29 -1.67 -18.19
CA LEU A 175 -11.03 -2.82 -19.05
C LEU A 175 -12.33 -3.37 -19.66
N LEU A 176 -13.41 -3.49 -18.87
CA LEU A 176 -14.73 -3.89 -19.37
C LEU A 176 -15.29 -2.88 -20.38
N ALA A 177 -15.14 -1.58 -20.12
CA ALA A 177 -15.54 -0.54 -21.07
C ALA A 177 -14.76 -0.64 -22.39
N GLY A 178 -13.46 -0.95 -22.33
CA GLY A 178 -12.63 -1.23 -23.52
C GLY A 178 -13.11 -2.48 -24.27
N ALA A 179 -13.47 -3.55 -23.56
CA ALA A 179 -14.01 -4.77 -24.18
C ALA A 179 -15.34 -4.50 -24.89
N VAL A 180 -16.27 -3.80 -24.22
CA VAL A 180 -17.58 -3.43 -24.78
C VAL A 180 -17.43 -2.60 -26.06
N ALA A 181 -16.48 -1.65 -26.09
CA ALA A 181 -16.22 -0.82 -27.26
C ALA A 181 -15.73 -1.62 -28.49
N LEU A 182 -15.14 -2.80 -28.27
CA LEU A 182 -14.68 -3.70 -29.34
C LEU A 182 -15.76 -4.69 -29.81
N PHE A 183 -16.93 -4.76 -29.15
CA PHE A 183 -18.04 -5.62 -29.55
C PHE A 183 -18.96 -4.90 -30.55
N PRO A 184 -19.02 -5.31 -31.83
CA PRO A 184 -19.75 -4.59 -32.88
C PRO A 184 -21.27 -4.51 -32.65
N ALA A 185 -21.83 -5.48 -31.93
CA ALA A 185 -23.27 -5.59 -31.67
C ALA A 185 -23.65 -5.21 -30.22
N ALA A 186 -22.77 -4.51 -29.50
CA ALA A 186 -23.06 -4.10 -28.13
C ALA A 186 -24.22 -3.08 -28.10
N PRO A 187 -25.26 -3.31 -27.27
CA PRO A 187 -26.31 -2.33 -27.05
C PRO A 187 -25.77 -0.95 -26.65
N ALA A 188 -26.35 0.13 -27.19
CA ALA A 188 -25.89 1.51 -26.94
C ALA A 188 -25.87 1.91 -25.45
N TRP A 189 -26.77 1.34 -24.64
CA TRP A 189 -26.80 1.58 -23.19
C TRP A 189 -25.57 1.01 -22.48
N LEU A 190 -24.98 -0.11 -22.96
CA LEU A 190 -23.74 -0.66 -22.41
C LEU A 190 -22.53 0.24 -22.74
N ALA A 191 -22.47 0.80 -23.94
CA ALA A 191 -21.44 1.78 -24.29
C ALA A 191 -21.53 3.03 -23.42
N THR A 192 -22.76 3.49 -23.15
CA THR A 192 -23.03 4.62 -22.25
C THR A 192 -22.59 4.33 -20.82
N LEU A 193 -22.95 3.16 -20.27
CA LEU A 193 -22.46 2.72 -18.95
C LEU A 193 -20.93 2.57 -18.93
N GLY A 194 -20.35 2.06 -20.02
CA GLY A 194 -18.91 1.97 -20.19
C GLY A 194 -18.24 3.33 -20.05
N SER A 195 -18.80 4.38 -20.66
CA SER A 195 -18.25 5.75 -20.61
C SER A 195 -18.14 6.35 -19.19
N LEU A 196 -18.90 5.83 -18.21
CA LEU A 196 -18.86 6.26 -16.82
C LEU A 196 -17.59 5.83 -16.08
N TRP A 197 -16.70 5.07 -16.71
CA TRP A 197 -15.39 4.69 -16.15
C TRP A 197 -14.60 5.91 -15.63
N VAL A 198 -14.76 7.08 -16.27
CA VAL A 198 -14.07 8.33 -15.89
C VAL A 198 -14.44 8.76 -14.47
N VAL A 199 -15.70 8.55 -14.06
CA VAL A 199 -16.15 8.88 -12.70
C VAL A 199 -15.48 7.96 -11.69
N ALA A 200 -15.48 6.65 -11.94
CA ALA A 200 -14.82 5.67 -11.07
C ALA A 200 -13.32 5.93 -10.95
N MET A 201 -12.66 6.23 -12.07
CA MET A 201 -11.23 6.54 -12.09
C MET A 201 -10.92 7.90 -11.41
N GLY A 202 -11.76 8.91 -11.63
CA GLY A 202 -11.65 10.20 -10.94
C GLY A 202 -11.74 10.06 -9.43
N LEU A 203 -12.70 9.27 -8.94
CA LEU A 203 -12.82 8.94 -7.51
C LEU A 203 -11.58 8.20 -7.00
N ALA A 204 -11.02 7.25 -7.78
CA ALA A 204 -9.80 6.55 -7.41
C ALA A 204 -8.59 7.48 -7.27
N VAL A 205 -8.44 8.44 -8.18
CA VAL A 205 -7.36 9.45 -8.13
C VAL A 205 -7.55 10.38 -6.94
N ILE A 206 -8.76 10.93 -6.75
CA ILE A 206 -9.07 11.81 -5.62
C ILE A 206 -8.76 11.11 -4.30
N TRP A 207 -9.21 9.85 -4.16
CA TRP A 207 -8.93 9.05 -2.97
C TRP A 207 -7.43 8.82 -2.77
N THR A 208 -6.70 8.51 -3.85
CA THR A 208 -5.26 8.29 -3.83
C THR A 208 -4.50 9.53 -3.38
N VAL A 209 -4.87 10.71 -3.89
CA VAL A 209 -4.28 11.99 -3.50
C VAL A 209 -4.64 12.33 -2.06
N ALA A 210 -5.92 12.29 -1.68
CA ALA A 210 -6.38 12.61 -0.33
C ALA A 210 -5.66 11.77 0.74
N SER A 211 -5.54 10.46 0.50
CA SER A 211 -4.82 9.56 1.40
C SER A 211 -3.30 9.77 1.41
N GLY A 212 -2.69 10.19 0.30
CA GLY A 212 -1.27 10.59 0.28
C GLY A 212 -1.03 11.85 1.09
N VAL A 213 -1.90 12.85 0.92
CA VAL A 213 -1.87 14.14 1.62
C VAL A 213 -2.04 13.93 3.13
N GLU A 214 -3.04 13.15 3.56
CA GLU A 214 -3.23 12.84 4.98
C GLU A 214 -2.01 12.16 5.60
N TYR A 215 -1.40 11.21 4.87
CA TYR A 215 -0.20 10.52 5.35
C TYR A 215 0.96 11.50 5.53
N PHE A 216 1.15 12.40 4.57
CA PHE A 216 2.19 13.43 4.62
C PHE A 216 1.95 14.41 5.78
N TYR A 217 0.72 14.89 5.99
CA TYR A 217 0.39 15.75 7.14
C TYR A 217 0.67 15.08 8.48
N ARG A 218 0.38 13.78 8.61
CA ARG A 218 0.67 13.02 9.84
C ARG A 218 2.17 12.83 10.08
N ALA A 219 2.96 12.74 9.01
CA ALA A 219 4.40 12.55 9.07
C ALA A 219 5.19 13.88 9.16
N TRP A 220 4.59 15.00 8.78
CA TRP A 220 5.23 16.32 8.76
C TRP A 220 5.87 16.74 10.10
N PRO A 221 5.20 16.56 11.27
CA PRO A 221 5.81 16.92 12.56
C PRO A 221 7.07 16.10 12.89
N MET A 222 7.14 14.85 12.41
CA MET A 222 8.28 13.96 12.64
C MET A 222 9.48 14.39 11.78
N LEU A 223 9.22 14.79 10.54
CA LEU A 223 10.29 15.26 9.64
C LEU A 223 10.94 16.55 10.13
N MET A 224 10.14 17.44 10.75
CA MET A 224 10.63 18.73 11.23
C MET A 224 11.30 18.68 12.60
N SER A 225 11.10 17.62 13.40
CA SER A 225 11.83 17.46 14.67
C SER A 225 13.30 17.12 14.45
N ASP A 226 13.65 16.40 13.38
CA ASP A 226 15.04 15.97 13.10
C ASP A 226 15.87 17.04 12.38
N ILE A 227 15.23 18.03 11.75
CA ILE A 227 15.91 19.12 11.03
C ILE A 227 16.41 20.21 11.99
N THR A 228 15.95 20.26 13.24
CA THR A 228 16.45 21.22 14.23
C THR A 228 17.77 20.70 14.80
N PRO A 229 18.94 21.25 14.41
CA PRO A 229 20.21 20.73 14.88
C PRO A 229 20.37 21.12 16.35
N GLN A 230 20.34 20.15 17.27
CA GLN A 230 20.74 20.32 18.67
C GLN A 230 22.26 20.59 18.83
N HIS A 231 22.92 21.08 17.78
CA HIS A 231 24.39 21.12 17.66
C HIS A 231 24.94 22.54 17.78
N LEU A 232 24.08 23.55 17.90
CA LEU A 232 24.49 24.95 18.09
C LEU A 232 24.70 25.29 19.57
N ASP A 233 24.05 24.59 20.50
CA ASP A 233 24.20 24.84 21.95
C ASP A 233 25.54 24.31 22.51
N ARG A 234 26.31 23.54 21.74
CA ARG A 234 27.60 22.95 22.18
C ARG A 234 28.83 23.73 21.71
N LEU A 235 28.63 24.86 21.03
CA LEU A 235 29.71 25.73 20.54
C LEU A 235 29.72 27.10 21.23
N GLU A 236 28.79 27.33 22.17
CA GLU A 236 28.71 28.56 22.98
C GLU A 236 29.15 28.37 24.45
N GLU A 237 29.62 27.17 24.83
CA GLU A 237 30.29 26.87 26.11
C GLU A 237 31.79 26.63 25.93
#